data_AF-B8M503-F1
#
_entry.id   AF-B8M503-F1
#
_cell.length_a   1.000
_cell.length_b   1.000
_cell.length_c   1.000
_cell.angle_alpha   90.00
_cell.angle_beta   90.00
_cell.angle_gamma   90.00
#
_symmetry.space_group_name_H-M   'P 1'
#
loop_
_entity.id
_entity.type
_entity.pdbx_description
1 polymer ?
#
loop_
_entity_poly.entity_id
_entity_poly.type
_entity_poly.pdbx_seq_one_letter_code
_entity_poly.pdbx_strand_id
1 'polypeptide(L)'
;MLVTTKALMTLPETLFFQVYPPRWGLQSSTYQTTTKAQRQYWRDKLITAAQTKEVFDISKWHKSVGLYRSPPLKDPLRPNEPPAVSTQEKRDLLVCNVLQNTAEAGDIPLDCPAAPSAALLFPEISIEQVEKAILKAGNTAPGEDELQTNILKVA
;
A
#
# COMPACT_ATOMS: atom_id res chain seq x y z
N MET A 1 -24.89 77.40 -56.91
CA MET A 1 -23.45 77.43 -57.24
C MET A 1 -22.70 76.68 -56.16
N LEU A 2 -21.79 75.80 -56.58
CA LEU A 2 -21.16 74.76 -55.78
C LEU A 2 -20.43 75.32 -54.54
N VAL A 3 -20.83 74.85 -53.36
CA VAL A 3 -20.03 74.91 -52.13
C VAL A 3 -19.40 73.52 -51.97
N THR A 4 -18.09 73.50 -52.01
CA THR A 4 -17.24 72.30 -52.09
C THR A 4 -17.25 71.52 -50.78
N THR A 5 -17.72 70.27 -50.87
CA THR A 5 -17.43 69.07 -50.09
C THR A 5 -17.51 69.09 -48.55
N LYS A 6 -18.58 68.43 -48.07
CA LYS A 6 -18.81 67.93 -46.71
C LYS A 6 -17.84 66.82 -46.30
N ALA A 7 -17.68 66.73 -44.98
CA ALA A 7 -17.00 65.73 -44.16
C ALA A 7 -17.52 64.29 -44.27
N LEU A 8 -16.70 63.31 -43.88
CA LEU A 8 -16.88 62.44 -42.70
C LEU A 8 -15.85 61.28 -42.68
N MET A 9 -15.48 60.89 -41.46
CA MET A 9 -14.65 59.74 -41.08
C MET A 9 -15.05 58.43 -41.78
N THR A 10 -14.08 57.57 -42.12
CA THR A 10 -14.20 56.10 -41.98
C THR A 10 -12.83 55.40 -42.12
N LEU A 11 -12.58 54.44 -41.23
CA LEU A 11 -11.45 53.50 -41.20
C LEU A 11 -11.42 52.61 -42.46
N PRO A 12 -10.27 52.09 -42.90
CA PRO A 12 -10.26 50.89 -43.73
C PRO A 12 -10.06 49.64 -42.86
N GLU A 13 -11.14 48.87 -42.71
CA GLU A 13 -11.05 47.42 -42.59
C GLU A 13 -10.42 46.86 -43.86
N THR A 14 -9.39 46.04 -43.73
CA THR A 14 -9.12 44.98 -44.71
C THR A 14 -8.49 43.80 -43.99
N LEU A 15 -9.37 42.88 -43.58
CA LEU A 15 -9.03 41.55 -43.11
C LEU A 15 -8.51 40.73 -44.29
N PHE A 16 -7.19 40.52 -44.35
CA PHE A 16 -6.62 39.37 -45.05
C PHE A 16 -6.36 38.28 -44.01
N PHE A 17 -7.26 37.30 -43.94
CA PHE A 17 -7.04 36.06 -43.17
C PHE A 17 -5.90 35.28 -43.81
N GLN A 18 -4.69 35.41 -43.25
CA GLN A 18 -3.65 34.43 -43.47
C GLN A 18 -3.98 33.20 -42.62
N VAL A 19 -4.64 32.22 -43.25
CA VAL A 19 -4.87 30.90 -42.66
C VAL A 19 -3.49 30.26 -42.44
N TYR A 20 -2.99 30.30 -41.21
CA TYR A 20 -1.82 29.53 -40.83
C TYR A 20 -2.16 28.03 -40.95
N PRO A 21 -1.34 27.22 -41.64
CA PRO A 21 -1.54 25.78 -41.65
C PRO A 21 -1.40 25.23 -40.23
N PRO A 22 -2.21 24.22 -39.86
CA PRO A 22 -2.34 23.84 -38.48
C PRO A 22 -1.08 23.12 -37.98
N ARG A 23 -0.58 23.57 -36.82
CA ARG A 23 0.68 23.17 -36.15
C ARG A 23 0.63 21.74 -35.55
N TRP A 24 0.10 20.75 -36.27
CA TRP A 24 -0.03 19.37 -35.77
C TRP A 24 1.15 18.46 -36.12
N GLY A 25 1.92 18.77 -37.17
CA GLY A 25 3.03 17.93 -37.65
C GLY A 25 4.29 18.00 -36.79
N LEU A 26 4.66 19.20 -36.32
CA LEU A 26 5.88 19.40 -35.53
C LEU A 26 5.75 18.82 -34.11
N GLN A 27 4.56 18.93 -33.51
CA GLN A 27 4.28 18.37 -32.19
C GLN A 27 4.27 16.84 -32.22
N SER A 28 3.58 16.23 -33.19
CA SER A 28 3.52 14.76 -33.30
C SER A 28 4.91 14.12 -33.53
N SER A 29 5.76 14.75 -34.34
CA SER A 29 7.14 14.29 -34.57
C SER A 29 8.02 14.38 -33.31
N THR A 30 7.89 15.45 -32.52
CA THR A 30 8.62 15.62 -31.25
C THR A 30 8.12 14.66 -30.16
N TYR A 31 6.83 14.34 -30.12
CA TYR A 31 6.30 13.28 -29.24
C TYR A 31 6.77 11.89 -29.63
N GLN A 32 6.84 11.58 -30.93
CA GLN A 32 7.31 10.28 -31.39
C GLN A 32 8.79 10.06 -31.11
N THR A 33 9.62 11.09 -31.31
CA THR A 33 11.06 11.03 -31.03
C THR A 33 11.35 10.91 -29.54
N THR A 34 10.66 11.67 -28.68
CA THR A 34 10.78 11.55 -27.22
C THR A 34 10.29 10.18 -26.72
N THR A 35 9.17 9.67 -27.23
CA THR A 35 8.67 8.33 -26.87
C THR A 35 9.64 7.22 -27.28
N LYS A 36 10.24 7.32 -28.48
CA LYS A 36 11.25 6.37 -28.95
C LYS A 36 12.52 6.43 -28.08
N ALA A 37 13.00 7.62 -27.75
CA ALA A 37 14.17 7.81 -26.88
C ALA A 37 13.94 7.27 -25.47
N GLN A 38 12.78 7.56 -24.87
CA GLN A 38 12.40 7.07 -23.56
C GLN A 38 12.28 5.54 -23.54
N ARG A 39 11.67 4.95 -24.57
CA ARG A 39 11.59 3.50 -24.72
C ARG A 39 12.97 2.86 -24.86
N GLN A 40 13.87 3.47 -25.64
CA GLN A 40 15.24 2.99 -25.79
C GLN A 40 15.99 3.02 -24.45
N TYR A 41 15.92 4.16 -23.75
CA TYR A 41 16.51 4.30 -22.41
C TYR A 41 16.07 3.19 -21.45
N TRP A 42 14.78 2.88 -21.38
CA TRP A 42 14.29 1.81 -20.50
C TRP A 42 14.69 0.41 -20.97
N ARG A 43 14.76 0.16 -22.27
CA ARG A 43 15.29 -1.13 -22.77
C ARG A 43 16.75 -1.31 -22.41
N ASP A 44 17.57 -0.30 -22.64
CA ASP A 44 19.01 -0.37 -22.35
C ASP A 44 19.25 -0.57 -20.85
N LYS A 45 18.47 0.12 -20.01
CA LYS A 45 18.51 -0.03 -18.55
C LYS A 45 18.10 -1.44 -18.09
N LEU A 46 17.14 -2.07 -18.74
CA LEU A 46 16.73 -3.45 -18.44
C LEU A 46 17.77 -4.48 -18.90
N ILE A 47 18.37 -4.28 -20.08
CA ILE A 47 19.40 -5.19 -20.61
C ILE A 47 20.70 -5.08 -19.80
N THR A 48 21.04 -3.89 -19.31
CA THR A 48 22.27 -3.64 -18.53
C THR A 48 22.16 -4.14 -17.09
N ALA A 49 20.94 -4.32 -16.56
CA ALA A 49 20.74 -4.77 -15.19
C ALA A 49 21.21 -6.23 -15.02
N ALA A 50 22.42 -6.41 -14.49
CA ALA A 50 23.04 -7.72 -14.29
C ALA A 50 22.94 -8.17 -12.84
N GLN A 51 22.88 -7.21 -11.90
CA GLN A 51 22.81 -7.50 -10.48
C GLN A 51 21.37 -7.40 -9.96
N THR A 52 21.03 -8.28 -9.02
CA THR A 52 19.72 -8.28 -8.33
C THR A 52 19.40 -6.91 -7.72
N LYS A 53 20.42 -6.19 -7.21
CA LYS A 53 20.29 -4.81 -6.71
C LYS A 53 19.76 -3.84 -7.77
N GLU A 54 20.25 -3.92 -9.00
CA GLU A 54 19.84 -3.04 -10.11
C GLU A 54 18.40 -3.33 -10.53
N VAL A 55 18.01 -4.62 -10.53
CA VAL A 55 16.63 -5.05 -10.76
C VAL A 55 15.69 -4.50 -9.67
N PHE A 56 16.11 -4.53 -8.41
CA PHE A 56 15.38 -3.91 -7.29
C PHE A 56 15.29 -2.39 -7.41
N ASP A 57 16.36 -1.73 -7.83
CA ASP A 57 16.38 -0.27 -8.03
C ASP A 57 15.49 0.18 -9.21
N ILE A 58 15.40 -0.64 -10.26
CA ILE A 58 14.50 -0.44 -11.42
C ILE A 58 13.04 -0.63 -11.02
N SER A 59 12.73 -1.69 -10.29
CA SER A 59 11.35 -2.00 -9.89
C SER A 59 10.79 -1.00 -8.88
N LYS A 60 11.65 -0.24 -8.17
CA LYS A 60 11.25 0.75 -7.16
C LYS A 60 10.26 0.16 -6.13
N TRP A 61 10.26 -1.16 -5.95
CA TRP A 61 9.24 -1.90 -5.19
C TRP A 61 9.12 -1.44 -3.72
N HIS A 62 10.19 -0.87 -3.17
CA HIS A 62 10.21 -0.32 -1.79
C HIS A 62 9.81 1.14 -1.66
N LYS A 63 9.52 1.85 -2.75
CA LYS A 63 9.07 3.23 -2.69
C LYS A 63 7.57 3.29 -2.94
N SER A 64 6.78 2.90 -1.93
CA SER A 64 5.52 3.58 -1.71
C SER A 64 5.88 5.06 -1.51
N VAL A 65 5.84 5.84 -2.58
CA VAL A 65 6.16 7.27 -2.53
C VAL A 65 4.96 7.94 -1.88
N GLY A 66 4.92 7.90 -0.55
CA GLY A 66 3.81 8.43 0.22
C GLY A 66 3.72 7.74 1.57
N LEU A 67 3.52 8.55 2.61
CA LEU A 67 3.03 8.04 3.89
C LEU A 67 1.61 7.54 3.63
N TYR A 68 1.45 6.22 3.43
CA TYR A 68 0.12 5.63 3.25
C TYR A 68 -0.65 5.81 4.56
N ARG A 69 -1.49 6.85 4.59
CA ARG A 69 -2.45 7.06 5.68
C ARG A 69 -3.74 6.38 5.28
N SER A 70 -4.27 5.55 6.18
CA SER A 70 -5.62 5.05 6.02
C SER A 70 -6.60 6.24 5.94
N PRO A 71 -7.72 6.12 5.18
CA PRO A 71 -8.73 7.17 5.10
C PRO A 71 -9.25 7.58 6.48
N PRO A 72 -9.74 8.83 6.67
CA PRO A 72 -10.40 9.22 7.90
C PRO A 72 -11.59 8.31 8.21
N LEU A 73 -11.76 7.93 9.48
CA LEU A 73 -12.82 7.03 9.92
C LEU A 73 -13.93 7.83 10.59
N LYS A 74 -15.17 7.66 10.13
CA LYS A 74 -16.34 8.36 10.70
C LYS A 74 -17.04 7.48 11.72
N ASP A 75 -17.45 8.09 12.83
CA ASP A 75 -18.25 7.41 13.85
C ASP A 75 -19.71 7.30 13.39
N PRO A 76 -20.28 6.08 13.25
CA PRO A 76 -21.70 5.91 12.94
C PRO A 76 -22.62 6.43 14.05
N LEU A 77 -22.19 6.43 15.32
CA LEU A 77 -22.99 6.89 16.45
C LEU A 77 -22.98 8.41 16.61
N ARG A 78 -21.95 9.09 16.07
CA ARG A 78 -21.76 10.55 16.18
C ARG A 78 -21.53 11.18 14.80
N PRO A 79 -22.56 11.24 13.94
CA PRO A 79 -22.41 11.65 12.54
C PRO A 79 -22.06 13.13 12.33
N ASN A 80 -22.26 13.97 13.36
CA ASN A 80 -21.97 15.41 13.32
C ASN A 80 -20.53 15.76 13.70
N GLU A 81 -19.74 14.77 14.13
CA GLU A 81 -18.36 14.99 14.55
C GLU A 81 -17.35 14.80 13.42
N PRO A 82 -16.19 15.47 13.53
CA PRO A 82 -15.14 15.31 12.53
C PRO A 82 -14.64 13.85 12.54
N PRO A 83 -14.30 13.29 11.36
CA PRO A 83 -13.81 11.93 11.27
C PRO A 83 -12.42 11.80 11.91
N ALA A 84 -12.15 10.65 12.54
CA ALA A 84 -10.88 10.30 13.13
C ALA A 84 -9.77 10.21 12.08
N VAL A 85 -8.69 10.95 12.28
CA VAL A 85 -7.55 11.01 11.35
C VAL A 85 -6.31 10.36 11.94
N SER A 86 -6.10 10.50 13.25
CA SER A 86 -4.99 9.88 13.95
C SER A 86 -5.20 8.38 14.18
N THR A 87 -4.11 7.63 14.35
CA THR A 87 -4.17 6.20 14.65
C THR A 87 -4.90 5.91 15.95
N GLN A 88 -4.74 6.78 16.95
CA GLN A 88 -5.37 6.61 18.27
C GLN A 88 -6.88 6.82 18.20
N GLU A 89 -7.35 7.90 17.57
CA GLU A 89 -8.79 8.15 17.39
C GLU A 89 -9.45 7.00 16.61
N LYS A 90 -8.79 6.48 15.56
CA LYS A 90 -9.32 5.36 14.78
C LYS A 90 -9.41 4.08 15.61
N ARG A 91 -8.40 3.81 16.44
CA ARG A 91 -8.41 2.68 17.38
C ARG A 91 -9.62 2.78 18.30
N ASP A 92 -9.80 3.94 18.92
CA ASP A 92 -10.84 4.14 19.92
C ASP A 92 -12.24 4.00 19.27
N LEU A 93 -12.43 4.52 18.05
CA LEU A 93 -13.67 4.32 17.28
C LEU A 93 -13.94 2.86 16.95
N LEU A 94 -12.93 2.09 16.53
CA LEU A 94 -13.10 0.66 16.23
C LEU A 94 -13.42 -0.14 17.49
N VAL A 95 -12.77 0.20 18.60
CA VAL A 95 -13.05 -0.43 19.89
C VAL A 95 -14.50 -0.17 20.28
N CYS A 96 -14.96 1.08 20.27
CA CYS A 96 -16.31 1.42 20.69
C CYS A 96 -17.41 0.89 19.76
N ASN A 97 -17.20 0.89 18.44
CA ASN A 97 -18.26 0.57 17.47
C ASN A 97 -18.28 -0.88 16.99
N VAL A 98 -17.13 -1.56 16.94
CA VAL A 98 -17.01 -2.88 16.31
C VAL A 98 -16.56 -3.95 17.31
N LEU A 99 -15.60 -3.63 18.19
CA LEU A 99 -14.97 -4.63 19.06
C LEU A 99 -15.62 -4.72 20.44
N GLN A 100 -16.35 -3.68 20.87
CA GLN A 100 -17.21 -3.78 22.04
C GLN A 100 -18.39 -4.67 21.67
N ASN A 101 -18.48 -5.81 22.34
CA ASN A 101 -19.58 -6.77 22.27
C ASN A 101 -20.84 -6.19 22.92
N THR A 102 -21.31 -5.04 22.44
CA THR A 102 -22.55 -4.38 22.84
C THR A 102 -23.63 -4.54 21.78
N ALA A 103 -23.27 -4.95 20.56
CA ALA A 103 -24.22 -5.22 19.48
C ALA A 103 -24.86 -6.63 19.56
N GLU A 104 -24.32 -7.56 20.35
CA GLU A 104 -24.79 -8.94 20.42
C GLU A 104 -25.06 -9.39 21.87
N ALA A 105 -25.81 -8.60 22.64
CA ALA A 105 -26.47 -9.14 23.84
C ALA A 105 -27.56 -10.19 23.51
N GLY A 106 -27.65 -10.67 22.26
CA GLY A 106 -28.70 -11.57 21.77
C GLY A 106 -28.28 -12.62 20.73
N ASP A 107 -27.10 -12.56 20.11
CA ASP A 107 -26.71 -13.57 19.09
C ASP A 107 -26.20 -14.87 19.70
N ILE A 108 -25.59 -14.78 20.89
CA ILE A 108 -25.24 -15.94 21.70
C ILE A 108 -26.19 -15.93 22.90
N PRO A 109 -27.18 -16.84 22.96
CA PRO A 109 -27.99 -17.00 24.16
C PRO A 109 -27.09 -17.20 25.37
N LEU A 110 -27.36 -16.54 26.50
CA LEU A 110 -26.66 -16.84 27.77
C LEU A 110 -26.80 -18.33 28.15
N ASP A 111 -27.85 -18.98 27.64
CA ASP A 111 -28.16 -20.39 27.81
C ASP A 111 -27.54 -21.26 26.70
N CYS A 112 -26.57 -20.73 25.95
CA CYS A 112 -25.77 -21.55 25.05
C CYS A 112 -25.01 -22.55 25.92
N PRO A 113 -25.23 -23.87 25.76
CA PRO A 113 -24.48 -24.85 26.52
C PRO A 113 -23.01 -24.59 26.25
N ALA A 114 -22.29 -24.15 27.29
CA ALA A 114 -20.85 -23.99 27.22
C ALA A 114 -20.31 -25.25 26.57
N ALA A 115 -19.57 -25.11 25.47
CA ALA A 115 -18.94 -26.24 24.80
C ALA A 115 -18.34 -27.12 25.89
N PRO A 116 -18.61 -28.44 25.90
CA PRO A 116 -18.16 -29.30 26.98
C PRO A 116 -16.68 -29.02 27.19
N SER A 117 -16.32 -28.59 28.41
CA SER A 117 -14.93 -28.36 28.78
C SER A 117 -14.25 -29.72 28.71
N ALA A 118 -13.75 -30.06 27.52
CA ALA A 118 -13.01 -31.27 27.28
C ALA A 118 -11.64 -31.04 27.91
N ALA A 119 -11.46 -31.58 29.11
CA ALA A 119 -10.13 -31.74 29.67
C ALA A 119 -9.37 -32.70 28.75
N LEU A 120 -8.47 -32.17 27.93
CA LEU A 120 -7.56 -33.00 27.15
C LEU A 120 -6.61 -33.67 28.14
N LEU A 121 -6.66 -35.00 28.18
CA LEU A 121 -5.67 -35.77 28.91
C LEU A 121 -4.34 -35.66 28.17
N PHE A 122 -3.26 -35.36 28.90
CA PHE A 122 -1.92 -35.52 28.34
C PHE A 122 -1.69 -37.00 28.06
N PRO A 123 -1.14 -37.36 26.89
CA PRO A 123 -0.78 -38.74 26.60
C PRO A 123 0.29 -39.21 27.59
N GLU A 124 0.29 -40.50 27.89
CA GLU A 124 1.37 -41.12 28.66
C GLU A 124 2.68 -40.99 27.86
N ILE A 125 3.67 -40.29 28.43
CA ILE A 125 4.96 -40.06 27.78
C ILE A 125 5.93 -41.13 28.26
N SER A 126 6.49 -41.93 27.34
CA SER A 126 7.50 -42.91 27.68
C SER A 126 8.87 -42.25 27.87
N ILE A 127 9.72 -42.86 28.69
CA ILE A 127 11.09 -42.39 28.92
C ILE A 127 11.89 -42.33 27.61
N GLU A 128 11.63 -43.25 26.68
CA GLU A 128 12.27 -43.27 25.34
C GLU A 128 11.89 -42.05 24.50
N GLN A 129 10.63 -41.59 24.59
CA GLN A 129 10.16 -40.39 23.89
C GLN A 129 10.82 -39.14 24.46
N VAL A 130 10.97 -39.07 25.79
CA VAL A 130 11.69 -37.99 26.47
C VAL A 130 13.16 -37.96 26.04
N GLU A 131 13.83 -39.11 26.06
CA GLU A 131 15.22 -39.24 25.62
C GLU A 131 15.40 -38.77 24.16
N LYS A 132 14.51 -39.20 23.27
CA LYS A 132 14.53 -38.79 21.86
C LYS A 132 14.31 -37.29 21.70
N ALA A 133 13.36 -36.71 22.42
CA ALA A 133 13.05 -35.29 22.33
C ALA A 133 14.20 -34.40 22.86
N ILE A 134 14.87 -34.81 23.93
CA ILE A 134 15.92 -34.02 24.59
C ILE A 134 17.30 -34.28 23.98
N LEU A 135 17.69 -35.54 23.77
CA LEU A 135 19.07 -35.91 23.40
C LEU A 135 19.28 -36.09 21.89
N LYS A 136 18.21 -36.24 21.12
CA LYS A 136 18.23 -36.47 19.65
C LYS A 136 17.54 -35.33 18.88
N ALA A 137 17.39 -34.16 19.50
CA ALA A 137 16.91 -32.96 18.81
C ALA A 137 17.84 -32.60 17.64
N GLY A 138 17.25 -32.19 16.51
CA GLY A 138 18.02 -31.85 15.30
C GLY A 138 18.80 -30.54 15.41
N ASN A 139 18.41 -29.67 16.34
CA ASN A 139 19.22 -28.51 16.70
C ASN A 139 20.14 -28.89 17.88
N THR A 140 21.38 -28.43 17.81
CA THR A 140 22.39 -28.60 18.87
C THR A 140 23.00 -27.25 19.26
N ALA A 141 22.41 -26.15 18.77
CA ALA A 141 22.84 -24.82 19.12
C ALA A 141 22.45 -24.53 20.57
N PRO A 142 23.37 -24.00 21.40
CA PRO A 142 23.07 -23.64 22.77
C PRO A 142 21.98 -22.56 22.81
N GLY A 143 21.08 -22.67 23.79
CA GLY A 143 20.07 -21.66 24.09
C GLY A 143 20.68 -20.49 24.87
N GLU A 144 19.80 -19.67 25.46
CA GLU A 144 20.20 -18.58 26.36
C GLU A 144 20.94 -19.08 27.62
N ASP A 145 20.76 -20.35 27.97
CA ASP A 145 21.45 -21.03 29.07
C ASP A 145 22.88 -21.47 28.73
N GLU A 146 23.30 -21.32 27.47
CA GLU A 146 24.60 -21.77 26.94
C GLU A 146 24.89 -23.28 27.15
N LEU A 147 23.90 -24.08 27.54
CA LEU A 147 24.07 -25.49 27.85
C LEU A 147 23.99 -26.33 26.57
N GLN A 148 24.99 -27.17 26.36
CA GLN A 148 25.01 -28.11 25.25
C GLN A 148 24.37 -29.44 25.63
N THR A 149 23.69 -30.08 24.68
CA THR A 149 23.03 -31.39 24.85
C THR A 149 23.99 -32.51 25.28
N ASN A 150 25.30 -32.34 25.04
CA ASN A 150 26.32 -33.28 25.50
C ASN A 150 26.44 -33.35 27.03
N ILE A 151 26.16 -32.24 27.74
CA ILE A 151 26.21 -32.18 29.20
C ILE A 151 25.07 -33.04 29.78
N LEU A 152 23.89 -33.00 29.16
CA LEU A 152 22.72 -33.79 29.55
C LEU A 152 22.89 -35.30 29.32
N LYS A 153 23.85 -35.73 28.49
CA LYS A 153 24.16 -37.15 28.26
C LYS A 153 25.07 -37.76 29.32
N VAL A 154 25.74 -36.92 30.11
CA VAL A 154 26.76 -37.33 31.09
C VAL A 154 26.22 -37.29 32.52
N ALA A 155 25.18 -36.49 32.78
CA ALA A 155 24.43 -36.48 34.04
C ALA A 155 23.61 -37.75 34.23
#